data_AF-A0A7C4KVH0-F1
#
_entry.id   AF-A0A7C4KVH0-F1
#
_cell.length_a   1.000
_cell.length_b   1.000
_cell.length_c   1.000
_cell.angle_alpha   90.00
_cell.angle_beta   90.00
_cell.angle_gamma   90.00
#
_symmetry.space_group_name_H-M   'P 1'
#
loop_
_entity.id
_entity.type
_entity.pdbx_description
1 polymer ?
#
loop_
_entity_poly.entity_id
_entity_poly.type
_entity_poly.pdbx_seq_one_letter_code
_entity_poly.pdbx_strand_id
1 'polypeptide(L)'
;MVTNLPTEAKVRLAKYSEAKTPEEKLRALQEFLSVVPKHKGTENLVYWARRRMAELREEIEERKSKRVGGGGPSFFIEKEGAAQIVILGMTLSGKSSILSRLTNAKPYISDTPYNTKFPVPGMLTYEDIQFQLIEAPAVVKGLSDGAIWWGSRVLGLARNSNALMLVIDLSNNPLEQLEIIINELNNAGIYTTQPKGYVVIEKSKAYQGVKVVNLGKLVNCTVDDVKKLLESYRIYNALVRLYGEVTLDDVERSIFENITYKPAVVLANKYDLIYSKDINEIVKDLRSVCGDLPIFIVSAKTGYGLHELPKNIFKILNIVRVYTKEPNSKSPSPKPLILKSNSTVADALKHLREELLQYFKYARIWGPSAKYPGERVGLEHVLMDGDVIEIHTRIKAV
;
A
#
# COMPACT_ATOMS: atom_id res chain seq x y z
N MET A 1 -19.02 31.49 1.17
CA MET A 1 -18.36 31.75 -0.13
C MET A 1 -17.09 32.53 0.14
N VAL A 2 -15.98 32.13 -0.46
CA VAL A 2 -14.70 32.85 -0.34
C VAL A 2 -14.84 34.22 -1.01
N THR A 3 -14.65 35.27 -0.22
CA THR A 3 -15.13 36.63 -0.50
C THR A 3 -14.32 37.37 -1.57
N ASN A 4 -13.20 36.80 -2.05
CA ASN A 4 -12.25 37.50 -2.91
C ASN A 4 -11.81 36.67 -4.14
N LEU A 5 -12.78 36.24 -4.96
CA LEU A 5 -12.50 35.62 -6.27
C LEU A 5 -12.55 36.65 -7.40
N PRO A 6 -11.61 36.61 -8.37
CA PRO A 6 -11.68 37.40 -9.59
C PRO A 6 -13.02 37.20 -10.33
N THR A 7 -13.54 38.25 -10.95
CA THR A 7 -14.80 38.22 -11.71
C THR A 7 -14.81 37.11 -12.76
N GLU A 8 -13.69 36.92 -13.44
CA GLU A 8 -13.51 35.87 -14.44
C GLU A 8 -13.63 34.45 -13.85
N ALA A 9 -13.10 34.23 -12.65
CA ALA A 9 -13.23 32.96 -11.95
C ALA A 9 -14.67 32.70 -11.49
N LYS A 10 -15.41 33.73 -11.06
CA LYS A 10 -16.83 33.60 -10.71
C LYS A 10 -17.69 33.22 -11.91
N VAL A 11 -17.45 33.83 -13.08
CA VAL A 11 -18.16 33.51 -14.33
C VAL A 11 -17.92 32.06 -14.74
N ARG A 12 -16.67 31.58 -14.69
CA ARG A 12 -16.35 30.19 -15.06
C ARG A 12 -16.91 29.17 -14.06
N LEU A 13 -17.02 29.53 -12.79
CA LEU A 13 -17.70 28.71 -11.78
C LEU A 13 -19.23 28.67 -12.00
N ALA A 14 -19.85 29.76 -12.46
CA ALA A 14 -21.26 29.77 -12.82
C ALA A 14 -21.57 28.82 -13.99
N LYS A 15 -20.69 28.76 -15.00
CA LYS A 15 -20.79 27.78 -16.10
C LYS A 15 -20.81 26.33 -15.59
N TYR A 16 -20.11 26.01 -14.51
CA TYR A 16 -20.17 24.67 -13.91
C TYR A 16 -21.55 24.36 -13.32
N SER A 17 -22.20 25.33 -12.68
CA SER A 17 -23.56 25.18 -12.15
C SER A 17 -24.62 25.04 -13.25
N GLU A 18 -24.41 25.69 -14.39
CA GLU A 18 -25.31 25.65 -15.56
C GLU A 18 -25.13 24.39 -16.42
N ALA A 19 -23.93 23.80 -16.43
CA ALA A 19 -23.60 22.61 -17.20
C ALA A 19 -24.47 21.40 -16.80
N LYS A 20 -24.97 20.66 -17.80
CA LYS A 20 -25.92 19.55 -17.57
C LYS A 20 -25.24 18.19 -17.64
N THR A 21 -24.23 18.05 -18.48
CA THR A 21 -23.49 16.78 -18.64
C THR A 21 -22.20 16.75 -17.79
N PRO A 22 -21.73 15.55 -17.38
CA PRO A 22 -20.45 15.41 -16.71
C PRO A 22 -19.27 15.99 -17.52
N GLU A 23 -19.30 15.85 -18.84
CA GLU A 23 -18.28 16.37 -19.77
C GLU A 23 -18.24 17.90 -19.79
N GLU A 24 -19.39 18.57 -19.83
CA GLU A 24 -19.50 20.03 -19.74
C GLU A 24 -19.06 20.54 -18.37
N LYS A 25 -19.47 19.86 -17.29
CA LYS A 25 -19.06 20.19 -15.92
C LYS A 25 -17.55 20.07 -15.74
N LEU A 26 -16.95 19.03 -16.32
CA LEU A 26 -15.50 18.83 -16.29
C LEU A 26 -14.77 19.96 -17.01
N ARG A 27 -15.22 20.34 -18.21
CA ARG A 27 -14.64 21.46 -18.98
C ARG A 27 -14.76 22.78 -18.22
N ALA A 28 -15.91 23.06 -17.63
CA ALA A 28 -16.14 24.28 -16.86
C ALA A 28 -15.22 24.37 -15.63
N LEU A 29 -14.99 23.27 -14.91
CA LEU A 29 -14.05 23.24 -13.79
C LEU A 29 -12.58 23.37 -14.22
N GLN A 30 -12.19 22.83 -15.39
CA GLN A 30 -10.87 23.05 -15.98
C GLN A 30 -10.64 24.53 -16.31
N GLU A 31 -11.62 25.16 -16.96
CA GLU A 31 -11.60 26.60 -17.24
C GLU A 31 -11.49 27.41 -15.94
N PHE A 32 -12.25 27.05 -14.91
CA PHE A 32 -12.20 27.70 -13.60
C PHE A 32 -10.82 27.62 -12.93
N LEU A 33 -10.22 26.43 -12.86
CA LEU A 33 -8.91 26.22 -12.23
C LEU A 33 -7.76 26.95 -12.95
N SER A 34 -7.91 27.27 -14.23
CA SER A 34 -6.89 28.01 -14.99
C SER A 34 -6.76 29.49 -14.58
N VAL A 35 -7.80 30.08 -13.99
CA VAL A 35 -7.83 31.52 -13.59
C VAL A 35 -7.93 31.75 -12.09
N VAL A 36 -8.17 30.70 -11.30
CA VAL A 36 -8.28 30.88 -9.86
C VAL A 36 -6.89 31.18 -9.25
N PRO A 37 -6.76 32.24 -8.42
CA PRO A 37 -5.52 32.53 -7.71
C PRO A 37 -5.15 31.36 -6.79
N LYS A 38 -3.86 31.02 -6.68
CA LYS A 38 -3.38 29.94 -5.79
C LYS A 38 -2.74 30.54 -4.54
N HIS A 39 -3.58 30.97 -3.59
CA HIS A 39 -3.15 31.50 -2.30
C HIS A 39 -4.03 30.94 -1.17
N LYS A 40 -3.65 31.13 0.09
CA LYS A 40 -4.33 30.58 1.28
C LYS A 40 -5.86 30.82 1.30
N GLY A 41 -6.33 31.94 0.74
CA GLY A 41 -7.76 32.28 0.65
C GLY A 41 -8.59 31.51 -0.40
N THR A 42 -7.98 30.73 -1.30
CA THR A 42 -8.67 30.00 -2.39
C THR A 42 -8.37 28.50 -2.37
N GLU A 43 -7.52 28.06 -1.45
CA GLU A 43 -7.01 26.69 -1.33
C GLU A 43 -8.13 25.65 -1.21
N ASN A 44 -9.09 25.87 -0.31
CA ASN A 44 -10.25 24.98 -0.13
C ASN A 44 -11.12 24.88 -1.39
N LEU A 45 -11.24 25.97 -2.16
CA LEU A 45 -12.03 26.01 -3.39
C LEU A 45 -11.30 25.32 -4.54
N VAL A 46 -9.97 25.48 -4.62
CA VAL A 46 -9.11 24.73 -5.55
C VAL A 46 -9.19 23.24 -5.24
N TYR A 47 -9.11 22.85 -3.97
CA TYR A 47 -9.19 21.47 -3.53
C TYR A 47 -10.55 20.85 -3.89
N TRP A 48 -11.64 21.55 -3.58
CA TRP A 48 -12.99 21.13 -4.00
C TRP A 48 -13.10 20.94 -5.51
N ALA A 49 -12.62 21.91 -6.30
CA ALA A 49 -12.72 21.85 -7.76
C ALA A 49 -11.90 20.68 -8.35
N ARG A 50 -10.69 20.44 -7.82
CA ARG A 50 -9.85 19.28 -8.20
C ARG A 50 -10.54 17.97 -7.88
N ARG A 51 -11.02 17.80 -6.65
CA ARG A 51 -11.78 16.61 -6.23
C ARG A 51 -13.01 16.39 -7.10
N ARG A 52 -13.78 17.44 -7.38
CA ARG A 52 -14.98 17.34 -8.22
C ARG A 52 -14.65 16.98 -9.67
N MET A 53 -13.55 17.48 -10.22
CA MET A 53 -13.07 17.05 -11.53
C MET A 53 -12.66 15.58 -11.58
N ALA A 54 -12.06 15.05 -10.51
CA ALA A 54 -11.72 13.64 -10.41
C ALA A 54 -13.00 12.76 -10.46
N GLU A 55 -14.01 13.10 -9.65
CA GLU A 55 -15.31 12.43 -9.63
C GLU A 55 -16.01 12.47 -11.00
N LEU A 56 -16.01 13.61 -11.69
CA LEU A 56 -16.64 13.73 -13.01
C LEU A 56 -15.92 12.91 -14.09
N ARG A 57 -14.59 12.85 -14.05
CA ARG A 57 -13.81 12.01 -14.98
C ARG A 57 -14.11 10.53 -14.76
N GLU A 58 -14.22 10.12 -13.51
CA GLU A 58 -14.62 8.77 -13.13
C GLU A 58 -16.01 8.41 -13.65
N GLU A 59 -17.00 9.30 -13.44
CA GLU A 59 -18.36 9.12 -13.94
C GLU A 59 -18.42 8.99 -15.47
N ILE A 60 -17.63 9.79 -16.20
CA ILE A 60 -17.52 9.74 -17.66
C ILE A 60 -16.94 8.39 -18.10
N GLU A 61 -15.89 7.92 -17.46
CA GLU A 61 -15.21 6.68 -17.83
C GLU A 61 -16.09 5.45 -17.53
N GLU A 62 -16.82 5.45 -16.41
CA GLU A 62 -17.80 4.42 -16.10
C GLU A 62 -18.94 4.39 -17.13
N ARG A 63 -19.47 5.55 -17.52
CA ARG A 63 -20.50 5.64 -18.57
C ARG A 63 -20.00 5.11 -19.91
N LYS A 64 -18.72 5.33 -20.25
CA LYS A 64 -18.08 4.75 -21.44
C LYS A 64 -17.96 3.24 -21.33
N SER A 65 -17.48 2.72 -20.19
CA SER A 65 -17.33 1.27 -19.99
C SER A 65 -18.67 0.52 -20.08
N LYS A 66 -19.76 1.08 -19.54
CA LYS A 66 -21.10 0.50 -19.60
C LYS A 66 -21.71 0.50 -21.00
N ARG A 67 -21.36 1.49 -21.85
CA ARG A 67 -21.87 1.60 -23.24
C ARG A 67 -21.24 0.59 -24.20
N VAL A 68 -20.07 0.05 -23.89
CA VAL A 68 -19.32 -0.85 -24.80
C VAL A 68 -19.69 -2.32 -24.62
N GLY A 69 -20.62 -2.66 -23.71
CA GLY A 69 -21.18 -4.02 -23.63
C GLY A 69 -20.10 -5.10 -23.47
N GLY A 70 -19.27 -4.99 -22.43
CA GLY A 70 -18.24 -5.96 -22.11
C GLY A 70 -17.55 -5.56 -20.82
N GLY A 71 -17.13 -6.54 -20.02
CA GLY A 71 -16.35 -6.33 -18.79
C GLY A 71 -15.05 -5.60 -19.08
N GLY A 72 -15.12 -4.27 -19.17
CA GLY A 72 -13.95 -3.42 -19.25
C GLY A 72 -13.11 -3.60 -18.00
N PRO A 73 -11.79 -3.33 -18.07
CA PRO A 73 -10.88 -3.53 -16.95
C PRO A 73 -11.39 -2.79 -15.70
N SER A 74 -11.70 -3.55 -14.64
CA SER A 74 -12.02 -2.97 -13.35
C SER A 74 -10.75 -2.46 -12.71
N PHE A 75 -10.82 -1.29 -12.10
CA PHE A 75 -9.70 -0.79 -11.30
C PHE A 75 -9.50 -1.64 -10.04
N PHE A 76 -10.55 -2.32 -9.58
CA PHE A 76 -10.48 -3.32 -8.52
C PHE A 76 -10.03 -4.66 -9.10
N ILE A 77 -8.89 -5.17 -8.62
CA ILE A 77 -8.33 -6.47 -8.99
C ILE A 77 -8.43 -7.37 -7.75
N GLU A 78 -9.14 -8.50 -7.91
CA GLU A 78 -9.25 -9.50 -6.86
C GLU A 78 -7.87 -10.08 -6.52
N LYS A 79 -7.66 -10.35 -5.22
CA LYS A 79 -6.40 -10.87 -4.73
C LYS A 79 -6.23 -12.32 -5.16
N GLU A 80 -5.12 -12.60 -5.83
CA GLU A 80 -4.74 -13.94 -6.25
C GLU A 80 -3.35 -14.33 -5.73
N GLY A 81 -3.09 -15.63 -5.66
CA GLY A 81 -1.82 -16.16 -5.18
C GLY A 81 -1.60 -15.96 -3.68
N ALA A 82 -0.33 -15.96 -3.28
CA ALA A 82 0.11 -15.84 -1.88
C ALA A 82 0.03 -14.41 -1.34
N ALA A 83 0.19 -13.41 -2.21
CA ALA A 83 0.11 -12.01 -1.86
C ALA A 83 -0.04 -11.14 -3.12
N GLN A 84 -0.67 -9.98 -2.96
CA GLN A 84 -0.79 -8.94 -3.97
C GLN A 84 0.22 -7.81 -3.67
N ILE A 85 1.10 -7.49 -4.63
CA ILE A 85 2.12 -6.45 -4.53
C ILE A 85 1.84 -5.38 -5.59
N VAL A 86 1.66 -4.13 -5.17
CA VAL A 86 1.42 -3.02 -6.11
C VAL A 86 2.75 -2.34 -6.46
N ILE A 87 3.02 -2.24 -7.76
CA ILE A 87 4.17 -1.56 -8.34
C ILE A 87 3.80 -0.09 -8.57
N LEU A 88 4.48 0.80 -7.84
CA LEU A 88 4.32 2.25 -7.91
C LEU A 88 5.59 2.89 -8.45
N GLY A 89 5.46 4.01 -9.14
CA GLY A 89 6.61 4.72 -9.70
C GLY A 89 6.20 5.74 -10.73
N MET A 90 7.09 6.71 -10.98
CA MET A 90 6.84 7.77 -11.95
C MET A 90 6.78 7.22 -13.38
N THR A 91 6.29 8.04 -14.31
CA THR A 91 6.29 7.69 -15.74
C THR A 91 7.70 7.36 -16.21
N LEU A 92 7.85 6.37 -17.10
CA LEU A 92 9.14 5.94 -17.67
C LEU A 92 10.15 5.36 -16.66
N SER A 93 9.78 5.10 -15.39
CA SER A 93 10.66 4.41 -14.43
C SER A 93 10.91 2.93 -14.74
N GLY A 94 10.19 2.38 -15.73
CA GLY A 94 10.33 1.01 -16.22
C GLY A 94 9.46 -0.02 -15.50
N LYS A 95 8.39 0.40 -14.82
CA LYS A 95 7.40 -0.48 -14.17
C LYS A 95 6.90 -1.60 -15.09
N SER A 96 6.44 -1.26 -16.29
CA SER A 96 5.89 -2.24 -17.25
C SER A 96 6.96 -3.22 -17.73
N SER A 97 8.18 -2.74 -17.94
CA SER A 97 9.33 -3.59 -18.30
C SER A 97 9.71 -4.55 -17.17
N ILE A 98 9.64 -4.12 -15.90
CA ILE A 98 9.86 -5.01 -14.75
C ILE A 98 8.74 -6.06 -14.68
N LEU A 99 7.47 -5.64 -14.77
CA LEU A 99 6.32 -6.55 -14.73
C LEU A 99 6.41 -7.62 -15.83
N SER A 100 6.65 -7.21 -17.08
CA SER A 100 6.78 -8.10 -18.23
C SER A 100 7.95 -9.07 -18.13
N ARG A 101 8.98 -8.72 -17.35
CA ARG A 101 10.17 -9.56 -17.22
C ARG A 101 10.07 -10.55 -16.05
N LEU A 102 9.42 -10.12 -14.97
CA LEU A 102 9.18 -10.95 -13.80
C LEU A 102 8.00 -11.92 -13.98
N THR A 103 7.13 -11.66 -14.95
CA THR A 103 5.89 -12.40 -15.15
C THR A 103 5.69 -12.74 -16.63
N ASN A 104 4.84 -13.72 -16.92
CA ASN A 104 4.39 -13.97 -18.30
C ASN A 104 3.32 -12.96 -18.77
N ALA A 105 3.07 -11.88 -18.01
CA ALA A 105 2.13 -10.86 -18.43
C ALA A 105 2.65 -10.17 -19.70
N LYS A 106 1.74 -9.83 -20.61
CA LYS A 106 2.01 -9.03 -21.81
C LYS A 106 1.45 -7.61 -21.60
N PRO A 107 2.05 -6.78 -20.73
CA PRO A 107 1.59 -5.41 -20.57
C PRO A 107 1.79 -4.65 -21.89
N TYR A 108 0.86 -3.75 -22.22
CA TYR A 108 1.05 -2.86 -23.35
C TYR A 108 2.09 -1.80 -22.99
N ILE A 109 3.31 -1.95 -23.51
CA ILE A 109 4.44 -1.02 -23.27
C ILE A 109 4.36 0.09 -24.33
N SER A 110 4.31 1.36 -23.91
CA SER A 110 4.24 2.52 -24.79
C SER A 110 5.16 3.63 -24.28
N ASP A 111 5.90 4.29 -25.18
CA ASP A 111 6.87 5.35 -24.85
C ASP A 111 6.21 6.70 -24.52
N THR A 112 4.90 6.83 -24.73
CA THR A 112 4.11 8.03 -24.41
C THR A 112 3.63 8.04 -22.96
N PRO A 113 3.80 9.15 -22.23
CA PRO A 113 3.33 9.28 -20.85
C PRO A 113 1.84 8.99 -20.67
N TYR A 114 1.46 8.41 -19.51
CA TYR A 114 0.07 8.24 -19.05
C TYR A 114 -0.80 7.18 -19.75
N ASN A 115 -0.21 6.21 -20.45
CA ASN A 115 -0.99 5.17 -21.16
C ASN A 115 -1.57 4.06 -20.27
N THR A 116 -1.06 3.85 -19.06
CA THR A 116 -1.63 2.87 -18.10
C THR A 116 -2.86 3.47 -17.44
N LYS A 117 -4.02 3.41 -18.12
CA LYS A 117 -5.30 3.89 -17.59
C LYS A 117 -5.91 2.94 -16.56
N PHE A 118 -5.48 1.68 -16.58
CA PHE A 118 -5.95 0.62 -15.68
C PHE A 118 -4.77 -0.18 -15.15
N PRO A 119 -4.87 -0.70 -13.91
CA PRO A 119 -3.81 -1.52 -13.35
C PRO A 119 -3.67 -2.83 -14.11
N VAL A 120 -2.44 -3.32 -14.26
CA VAL A 120 -2.14 -4.55 -15.03
C VAL A 120 -1.62 -5.62 -14.07
N PRO A 121 -2.35 -6.74 -13.88
CA PRO A 121 -1.86 -7.84 -13.06
C PRO A 121 -0.87 -8.73 -13.83
N GLY A 122 0.08 -9.33 -13.10
CA GLY A 122 0.99 -10.35 -13.59
C GLY A 122 1.39 -11.29 -12.47
N MET A 123 1.47 -12.60 -12.75
CA MET A 123 1.81 -13.61 -11.76
C MET A 123 3.32 -13.87 -11.76
N LEU A 124 3.98 -13.55 -10.64
CA LEU A 124 5.38 -13.85 -10.38
C LEU A 124 5.47 -15.18 -9.63
N THR A 125 6.20 -16.16 -10.18
CA THR A 125 6.37 -17.46 -9.53
C THR A 125 7.54 -17.42 -8.54
N TYR A 126 7.36 -18.01 -7.37
CA TYR A 126 8.40 -18.24 -6.39
C TYR A 126 8.24 -19.64 -5.79
N GLU A 127 9.17 -20.54 -6.08
CA GLU A 127 9.08 -21.94 -5.68
C GLU A 127 7.73 -22.55 -6.11
N ASP A 128 6.90 -22.97 -5.16
CA ASP A 128 5.60 -23.60 -5.34
C ASP A 128 4.40 -22.63 -5.17
N ILE A 129 4.67 -21.33 -5.00
CA ILE A 129 3.66 -20.28 -4.84
C ILE A 129 3.79 -19.20 -5.91
N GLN A 130 2.77 -18.35 -6.00
CA GLN A 130 2.77 -17.21 -6.93
C GLN A 130 2.40 -15.93 -6.19
N PHE A 131 3.05 -14.83 -6.54
CA PHE A 131 2.72 -13.48 -6.11
C PHE A 131 2.01 -12.74 -7.25
N GLN A 132 0.92 -12.06 -6.94
CA GLN A 132 0.21 -11.21 -7.90
C GLN A 132 0.86 -9.82 -7.88
N LEU A 133 1.61 -9.49 -8.91
CA LEU A 133 2.14 -8.15 -9.13
C LEU A 133 1.09 -7.31 -9.86
N ILE A 134 0.85 -6.08 -9.41
CA ILE A 134 -0.06 -5.15 -10.05
C ILE A 134 0.71 -3.90 -10.43
N GLU A 135 0.91 -3.67 -11.72
CA GLU A 135 1.38 -2.37 -12.18
C GLU A 135 0.26 -1.34 -12.06
N ALA A 136 0.45 -0.34 -11.20
CA ALA A 136 -0.47 0.78 -11.12
C ALA A 136 -0.09 1.90 -12.11
N PRO A 137 -1.07 2.75 -12.50
CA PRO A 137 -0.81 4.03 -13.16
C PRO A 137 0.30 4.85 -12.47
N ALA A 138 0.97 5.70 -13.25
CA ALA A 138 2.11 6.48 -12.77
C ALA A 138 1.76 7.38 -11.58
N VAL A 139 2.70 7.41 -10.61
CA VAL A 139 2.68 8.36 -9.50
C VAL A 139 3.20 9.70 -9.99
N VAL A 140 2.53 10.79 -9.60
CA VAL A 140 2.92 12.17 -9.91
C VAL A 140 2.70 13.05 -8.69
N LYS A 141 3.26 14.26 -8.72
CA LYS A 141 2.99 15.27 -7.68
C LYS A 141 1.52 15.69 -7.67
N GLY A 142 0.89 15.71 -6.50
CA GLY A 142 -0.53 16.00 -6.28
C GLY A 142 -1.47 14.81 -6.56
N LEU A 143 -0.94 13.58 -6.52
CA LEU A 143 -1.74 12.34 -6.63
C LEU A 143 -2.70 12.20 -5.45
N SER A 144 -2.26 12.51 -4.23
CA SER A 144 -3.06 12.51 -3.00
C SER A 144 -4.11 13.61 -2.95
N ASP A 145 -3.86 14.73 -3.63
CA ASP A 145 -4.69 15.93 -3.56
C ASP A 145 -5.89 15.91 -4.52
N GLY A 146 -6.10 14.78 -5.19
CA GLY A 146 -7.12 14.65 -6.24
C GLY A 146 -6.84 15.50 -7.48
N ALA A 147 -5.60 15.97 -7.68
CA ALA A 147 -5.23 16.72 -8.89
C ALA A 147 -5.34 15.85 -10.15
N ILE A 148 -5.25 14.54 -9.96
CA ILE A 148 -5.33 13.50 -10.99
C ILE A 148 -6.46 12.54 -10.65
N TRP A 149 -7.30 12.23 -11.64
CA TRP A 149 -8.53 11.48 -11.42
C TRP A 149 -8.32 10.01 -11.03
N TRP A 150 -7.21 9.39 -11.44
CA TRP A 150 -6.86 8.03 -11.02
C TRP A 150 -6.14 7.98 -9.67
N GLY A 151 -5.84 9.12 -9.05
CA GLY A 151 -5.03 9.19 -7.83
C GLY A 151 -5.65 8.44 -6.66
N SER A 152 -6.93 8.71 -6.36
CA SER A 152 -7.68 8.00 -5.31
C SER A 152 -7.71 6.49 -5.52
N ARG A 153 -7.84 6.05 -6.77
CA ARG A 153 -7.89 4.64 -7.11
C ARG A 153 -6.54 3.94 -6.96
N VAL A 154 -5.44 4.56 -7.42
CA VAL A 154 -4.06 4.06 -7.21
C VAL A 154 -3.75 3.93 -5.72
N LEU A 155 -4.09 4.94 -4.93
CA LEU A 155 -3.90 4.94 -3.48
C LEU A 155 -4.79 3.88 -2.81
N GLY A 156 -6.01 3.67 -3.30
CA GLY A 156 -6.89 2.58 -2.88
C GLY A 156 -6.28 1.20 -3.12
N LEU A 157 -5.66 0.98 -4.28
CA LEU A 157 -4.93 -0.27 -4.56
C LEU A 157 -3.73 -0.45 -3.62
N ALA A 158 -2.92 0.59 -3.47
CA ALA A 158 -1.77 0.57 -2.56
C ALA A 158 -2.21 0.28 -1.11
N ARG A 159 -3.35 0.81 -0.67
CA ARG A 159 -3.92 0.57 0.67
C ARG A 159 -4.47 -0.85 0.84
N ASN A 160 -4.97 -1.47 -0.22
CA ASN A 160 -5.53 -2.81 -0.16
C ASN A 160 -4.51 -3.94 -0.43
N SER A 161 -3.36 -3.63 -1.01
CA SER A 161 -2.30 -4.62 -1.29
C SER A 161 -1.64 -5.19 -0.03
N ASN A 162 -0.89 -6.27 -0.18
CA ASN A 162 -0.10 -6.85 0.92
C ASN A 162 1.26 -6.17 1.09
N ALA A 163 1.85 -5.67 0.00
CA ALA A 163 3.09 -4.91 -0.02
C ALA A 163 3.14 -3.92 -1.20
N LEU A 164 4.15 -3.04 -1.18
CA LEU A 164 4.42 -2.06 -2.23
C LEU A 164 5.82 -2.28 -2.83
N MET A 165 5.95 -2.00 -4.12
CA MET A 165 7.20 -2.02 -4.84
C MET A 165 7.39 -0.65 -5.50
N LEU A 166 8.31 0.16 -4.97
CA LEU A 166 8.55 1.53 -5.41
C LEU A 166 9.66 1.54 -6.46
N VAL A 167 9.32 1.78 -7.72
CA VAL A 167 10.25 1.74 -8.85
C VAL A 167 10.69 3.16 -9.21
N ILE A 168 12.00 3.39 -9.12
CA ILE A 168 12.67 4.64 -9.49
C ILE A 168 13.64 4.41 -10.64
N ASP A 169 13.91 5.45 -11.42
CA ASP A 169 14.91 5.45 -12.50
C ASP A 169 16.24 6.03 -12.01
N LEU A 170 17.29 5.21 -11.97
CA LEU A 170 18.63 5.65 -11.55
C LEU A 170 19.24 6.73 -12.46
N SER A 171 18.83 6.77 -13.73
CA SER A 171 19.41 7.68 -14.72
C SER A 171 18.85 9.10 -14.64
N ASN A 172 17.75 9.31 -13.91
CA ASN A 172 17.02 10.58 -13.90
C ASN A 172 16.57 10.96 -12.48
N ASN A 173 17.35 11.80 -11.78
CA ASN A 173 17.02 12.33 -10.44
C ASN A 173 16.34 11.31 -9.48
N PRO A 174 16.96 10.16 -9.18
CA PRO A 174 16.31 9.07 -8.44
C PRO A 174 15.84 9.48 -7.04
N LEU A 175 16.55 10.42 -6.39
CA LEU A 175 16.20 10.96 -5.08
C LEU A 175 14.85 11.70 -5.10
N GLU A 176 14.71 12.65 -6.02
CA GLU A 176 13.48 13.43 -6.19
C GLU A 176 12.28 12.53 -6.52
N GLN A 177 12.48 11.50 -7.35
CA GLN A 177 11.41 10.55 -7.65
C GLN A 177 10.94 9.82 -6.39
N LEU A 178 11.88 9.36 -5.56
CA LEU A 178 11.58 8.63 -4.34
C LEU A 178 10.87 9.53 -3.32
N GLU A 179 11.34 10.77 -3.15
CA GLU A 179 10.69 11.77 -2.29
C GLU A 179 9.24 12.02 -2.72
N ILE A 180 9.00 12.22 -4.01
CA ILE A 180 7.64 12.40 -4.53
C ILE A 180 6.79 11.18 -4.20
N ILE A 181 7.24 9.96 -4.50
CA ILE A 181 6.47 8.75 -4.26
C ILE A 181 6.13 8.59 -2.77
N ILE A 182 7.10 8.77 -1.87
CA ILE A 182 6.91 8.64 -0.43
C ILE A 182 5.97 9.72 0.10
N ASN A 183 6.13 10.97 -0.34
CA ASN A 183 5.27 12.07 0.09
C ASN A 183 3.81 11.84 -0.33
N GLU A 184 3.56 11.39 -1.56
CA GLU A 184 2.20 11.09 -2.03
C GLU A 184 1.55 9.94 -1.24
N LEU A 185 2.33 8.92 -0.88
CA LEU A 185 1.85 7.82 -0.03
C LEU A 185 1.54 8.29 1.40
N ASN A 186 2.45 9.05 2.02
CA ASN A 186 2.29 9.59 3.37
C ASN A 186 1.08 10.54 3.46
N ASN A 187 0.93 11.44 2.49
CA ASN A 187 -0.23 12.34 2.39
C ASN A 187 -1.54 11.56 2.26
N ALA A 188 -1.49 10.39 1.62
CA ALA A 188 -2.62 9.48 1.51
C ALA A 188 -2.82 8.59 2.74
N GLY A 189 -2.01 8.74 3.80
CA GLY A 189 -2.04 7.92 5.01
C GLY A 189 -1.49 6.50 4.84
N ILE A 190 -0.69 6.25 3.80
CA ILE A 190 -0.04 4.96 3.53
C ILE A 190 1.44 5.11 3.86
N TYR A 191 1.88 4.43 4.90
CA TYR A 191 3.27 4.51 5.37
C TYR A 191 4.00 3.21 5.06
N THR A 192 5.25 3.32 4.62
CA THR A 192 6.06 2.19 4.16
C THR A 192 6.90 1.55 5.26
N THR A 193 7.08 2.24 6.38
CA THR A 193 7.86 1.80 7.54
C THR A 193 6.94 1.67 8.74
N GLN A 194 7.01 0.55 9.46
CA GLN A 194 6.31 0.42 10.73
C GLN A 194 6.96 1.31 11.80
N PRO A 195 6.17 2.02 12.61
CA PRO A 195 6.72 2.86 13.65
C PRO A 195 7.25 1.97 14.78
N LYS A 196 8.33 2.42 15.45
CA LYS A 196 8.91 1.73 16.62
C LYS A 196 8.06 1.90 17.89
N GLY A 197 6.95 2.61 17.78
CA GLY A 197 5.97 2.86 18.81
C GLY A 197 4.62 3.24 18.20
N TYR A 198 3.57 3.26 18.99
CA TYR A 198 2.26 3.70 18.54
C TYR A 198 1.59 4.57 19.60
N VAL A 199 0.71 5.43 19.12
CA VAL A 199 0.03 6.44 19.93
C VAL A 199 -1.46 6.19 19.86
N VAL A 200 -2.10 6.11 21.03
CA VAL A 200 -3.55 6.00 21.16
C VAL A 200 -4.07 7.31 21.73
N ILE A 201 -4.92 8.00 20.98
CA ILE A 201 -5.54 9.27 21.41
C ILE A 201 -7.03 9.03 21.67
N GLU A 202 -7.42 9.05 22.94
CA GLU A 202 -8.82 8.99 23.37
C GLU A 202 -9.33 10.41 23.66
N LYS A 203 -10.08 10.98 22.72
CA LYS A 203 -10.68 12.31 22.86
C LYS A 203 -11.94 12.21 23.73
N SER A 204 -12.02 12.97 24.82
CA SER A 204 -13.22 13.00 25.66
C SER A 204 -13.32 14.30 26.43
N LYS A 205 -14.56 14.81 26.56
CA LYS A 205 -14.88 15.99 27.38
C LYS A 205 -14.72 15.74 28.88
N ALA A 206 -14.62 14.47 29.30
CA ALA A 206 -14.38 14.11 30.70
C ALA A 206 -12.94 14.41 31.16
N TYR A 207 -11.99 14.54 30.22
CA TYR A 207 -10.64 14.93 30.54
C TYR A 207 -10.54 16.45 30.65
N GLN A 208 -9.86 16.93 31.69
CA GLN A 208 -9.44 18.33 31.81
C GLN A 208 -8.02 18.46 31.23
N GLY A 209 -7.92 18.97 30.00
CA GLY A 209 -6.64 19.08 29.31
C GLY A 209 -6.15 17.78 28.65
N VAL A 210 -4.99 17.87 28.01
CA VAL A 210 -4.30 16.72 27.42
C VAL A 210 -3.51 15.98 28.51
N LYS A 211 -3.91 14.75 28.81
CA LYS A 211 -3.18 13.84 29.71
C LYS A 211 -2.34 12.89 28.86
N VAL A 212 -1.04 12.85 29.11
CA VAL A 212 -0.12 11.94 28.41
C VAL A 212 0.34 10.85 29.37
N VAL A 213 0.10 9.60 29.01
CA VAL A 213 0.56 8.40 29.72
C VAL A 213 1.63 7.76 28.87
N ASN A 214 2.86 7.75 29.39
CA ASN A 214 4.00 7.20 28.67
C ASN A 214 4.29 5.76 29.13
N LEU A 215 4.04 4.79 28.25
CA LEU A 215 4.38 3.37 28.42
C LEU A 215 5.57 3.00 27.51
N GLY A 216 6.43 3.98 27.21
CA GLY A 216 7.57 3.86 26.32
C GLY A 216 8.57 5.01 26.48
N LYS A 217 9.22 5.40 25.37
CA LYS A 217 10.19 6.50 25.31
C LYS A 217 9.80 7.49 24.22
N LEU A 218 9.84 8.77 24.56
CA LEU A 218 9.77 9.84 23.57
C LEU A 218 11.17 10.07 23.00
N VAL A 219 11.28 10.09 21.67
CA VAL A 219 12.55 10.28 20.96
C VAL A 219 12.56 11.69 20.38
N ASN A 220 13.57 12.48 20.75
CA ASN A 220 13.76 13.87 20.28
C ASN A 220 12.58 14.82 20.54
N CYS A 221 11.71 14.52 21.51
CA CYS A 221 10.59 15.38 21.88
C CYS A 221 10.16 15.22 23.33
N THR A 222 9.44 16.20 23.85
CA THR A 222 8.93 16.21 25.23
C THR A 222 7.41 16.06 25.29
N VAL A 223 6.89 15.77 26.48
CA VAL A 223 5.44 15.73 26.74
C VAL A 223 4.78 17.09 26.46
N ASP A 224 5.51 18.19 26.67
CA ASP A 224 5.02 19.53 26.39
C ASP A 224 4.86 19.78 24.87
N ASP A 225 5.81 19.30 24.07
CA ASP A 225 5.72 19.37 22.61
C ASP A 225 4.52 18.59 22.09
N VAL A 226 4.24 17.41 22.67
CA VAL A 226 3.04 16.61 22.35
C VAL A 226 1.75 17.37 22.66
N LYS A 227 1.69 18.07 23.79
CA LYS A 227 0.53 18.89 24.16
C LYS A 227 0.35 20.06 23.20
N LYS A 228 1.42 20.81 22.91
CA LYS A 228 1.41 21.93 21.95
C LYS A 228 0.98 21.48 20.55
N LEU A 229 1.47 20.34 20.11
CA LEU A 229 1.07 19.73 18.84
C LEU A 229 -0.45 19.46 18.83
N LEU A 230 -0.98 18.79 19.84
CA LEU A 230 -2.41 18.49 19.94
C LEU A 230 -3.29 19.75 20.03
N GLU A 231 -2.83 20.77 20.76
CA GLU A 231 -3.48 22.07 20.83
C GLU A 231 -3.52 22.77 19.46
N SER A 232 -2.45 22.66 18.67
CA SER A 232 -2.40 23.20 17.29
C SER A 232 -3.46 22.55 16.38
N TYR A 233 -3.79 21.28 16.65
CA TYR A 233 -4.87 20.53 16.01
C TYR A 233 -6.25 20.73 16.70
N ARG A 234 -6.36 21.66 17.65
CA ARG A 234 -7.58 21.97 18.43
C ARG A 234 -8.08 20.81 19.29
N ILE A 235 -7.17 19.91 19.71
CA ILE A 235 -7.43 18.80 20.62
C ILE A 235 -7.02 19.22 22.03
N TYR A 236 -7.96 19.80 22.78
CA TYR A 236 -7.69 20.32 24.12
C TYR A 236 -7.91 19.29 25.23
N ASN A 237 -8.78 18.30 25.02
CA ASN A 237 -9.17 17.33 26.04
C ASN A 237 -9.02 15.90 25.49
N ALA A 238 -7.94 15.23 25.86
CA ALA A 238 -7.63 13.88 25.39
C ALA A 238 -6.72 13.13 26.36
N LEU A 239 -6.84 11.79 26.38
CA LEU A 239 -5.86 10.89 26.96
C LEU A 239 -5.00 10.33 25.83
N VAL A 240 -3.69 10.58 25.91
CA VAL A 240 -2.70 10.13 24.94
C VAL A 240 -1.88 9.03 25.59
N ARG A 241 -1.97 7.80 25.09
CA ARG A 241 -1.13 6.68 25.54
C ARG A 241 -0.04 6.44 24.51
N LEU A 242 1.21 6.48 24.96
CA LEU A 242 2.39 6.27 24.12
C LEU A 242 2.98 4.89 24.43
N TYR A 243 3.21 4.07 23.41
CA TYR A 243 3.82 2.75 23.56
C TYR A 243 5.07 2.65 22.70
N GLY A 244 6.17 2.10 23.22
CA GLY A 244 7.42 1.94 22.48
C GLY A 244 8.20 3.25 22.26
N GLU A 245 8.99 3.33 21.19
CA GLU A 245 9.70 4.56 20.82
C GLU A 245 8.82 5.44 19.94
N VAL A 246 8.44 6.61 20.47
CA VAL A 246 7.48 7.51 19.82
C VAL A 246 8.13 8.86 19.53
N THR A 247 8.01 9.33 18.29
CA THR A 247 8.41 10.68 17.86
C THR A 247 7.19 11.62 17.80
N LEU A 248 7.42 12.93 17.65
CA LEU A 248 6.32 13.88 17.39
C LEU A 248 5.53 13.53 16.13
N ASP A 249 6.21 13.06 15.08
CA ASP A 249 5.57 12.62 13.84
C ASP A 249 4.59 11.46 14.09
N ASP A 250 4.92 10.53 14.99
CA ASP A 250 4.04 9.41 15.32
C ASP A 250 2.78 9.86 16.07
N VAL A 251 2.90 10.90 16.90
CA VAL A 251 1.76 11.54 17.57
C VAL A 251 0.89 12.26 16.53
N GLU A 252 1.50 13.07 15.66
CA GLU A 252 0.79 13.77 14.59
C GLU A 252 0.04 12.78 13.69
N ARG A 253 0.71 11.70 13.29
CA ARG A 253 0.14 10.56 12.55
C ARG A 253 -1.11 10.01 13.23
N SER A 254 -1.05 9.72 14.54
CA SER A 254 -2.19 9.13 15.27
C SER A 254 -3.44 10.01 15.36
N ILE A 255 -3.36 11.29 14.99
CA ILE A 255 -4.52 12.18 14.88
C ILE A 255 -5.38 11.82 13.67
N PHE A 256 -4.77 11.28 12.60
CA PHE A 256 -5.45 10.92 11.36
C PHE A 256 -5.96 9.47 11.43
N GLU A 257 -7.30 9.30 11.42
CA GLU A 257 -7.98 8.01 11.68
C GLU A 257 -7.73 6.91 10.63
N ASN A 258 -7.06 7.19 9.51
CA ASN A 258 -6.91 6.27 8.37
C ASN A 258 -5.46 5.99 7.99
N ILE A 259 -4.60 5.73 8.98
CA ILE A 259 -3.24 5.28 8.74
C ILE A 259 -3.20 3.79 8.41
N THR A 260 -2.44 3.42 7.39
CA THR A 260 -2.17 2.02 7.07
C THR A 260 -0.69 1.85 6.77
N TYR A 261 -0.09 0.83 7.38
CA TYR A 261 1.30 0.45 7.13
C TYR A 261 1.37 -0.64 6.06
N LYS A 262 2.27 -0.46 5.10
CA LYS A 262 2.53 -1.43 4.03
C LYS A 262 4.01 -1.74 3.96
N PRO A 263 4.42 -3.01 4.13
CA PRO A 263 5.77 -3.41 3.78
C PRO A 263 6.10 -2.97 2.36
N ALA A 264 7.29 -2.41 2.15
CA ALA A 264 7.69 -1.89 0.86
C ALA A 264 9.14 -2.24 0.50
N VAL A 265 9.43 -2.23 -0.79
CA VAL A 265 10.80 -2.30 -1.34
C VAL A 265 11.01 -1.20 -2.35
N VAL A 266 12.24 -0.70 -2.47
CA VAL A 266 12.64 0.23 -3.52
C VAL A 266 13.40 -0.54 -4.59
N LEU A 267 12.94 -0.46 -5.84
CA LEU A 267 13.64 -0.94 -7.02
C LEU A 267 14.28 0.24 -7.76
N ALA A 268 15.59 0.33 -7.66
CA ALA A 268 16.39 1.30 -8.39
C ALA A 268 16.74 0.74 -9.76
N ASN A 269 15.90 1.07 -10.76
CA ASN A 269 15.93 0.49 -12.10
C ASN A 269 16.84 1.26 -13.07
N LYS A 270 17.07 0.68 -14.25
CA LYS A 270 17.93 1.20 -15.33
C LYS A 270 19.41 1.29 -14.94
N TYR A 271 19.86 0.35 -14.11
CA TYR A 271 21.27 0.25 -13.74
C TYR A 271 22.22 0.16 -14.94
N ASP A 272 21.75 -0.41 -16.06
CA ASP A 272 22.50 -0.49 -17.32
C ASP A 272 22.85 0.86 -17.97
N LEU A 273 22.27 1.96 -17.49
CA LEU A 273 22.56 3.33 -17.94
C LEU A 273 23.52 4.08 -17.01
N ILE A 274 23.94 3.46 -15.90
CA ILE A 274 24.82 4.09 -14.91
C ILE A 274 26.27 3.69 -15.21
N TYR A 275 27.00 4.58 -15.89
CA TYR A 275 28.37 4.33 -16.33
C TYR A 275 29.45 5.00 -15.47
N SER A 276 29.13 6.11 -14.79
CA SER A 276 30.15 6.98 -14.17
C SER A 276 29.81 7.50 -12.77
N LYS A 277 28.63 7.18 -12.23
CA LYS A 277 28.23 7.59 -10.88
C LYS A 277 28.57 6.48 -9.89
N ASP A 278 29.07 6.84 -8.71
CA ASP A 278 29.22 5.90 -7.62
C ASP A 278 27.82 5.49 -7.13
N ILE A 279 27.44 4.24 -7.40
CA ILE A 279 26.16 3.69 -6.99
C ILE A 279 26.00 3.74 -5.46
N ASN A 280 27.10 3.69 -4.70
CA ASN A 280 27.07 3.74 -3.25
C ASN A 280 26.63 5.11 -2.75
N GLU A 281 27.04 6.19 -3.42
CA GLU A 281 26.62 7.55 -3.10
C GLU A 281 25.12 7.72 -3.37
N ILE A 282 24.63 7.25 -4.53
CA ILE A 282 23.19 7.26 -4.85
C ILE A 282 22.40 6.46 -3.80
N VAL A 283 22.86 5.26 -3.43
CA VAL A 283 22.17 4.45 -2.42
C VAL A 283 22.17 5.14 -1.05
N LYS A 284 23.25 5.83 -0.69
CA LYS A 284 23.32 6.61 0.56
C LYS A 284 22.30 7.75 0.57
N ASP A 285 22.18 8.48 -0.53
CA ASP A 285 21.20 9.55 -0.68
C ASP A 285 19.78 8.99 -0.61
N LEU A 286 19.49 7.89 -1.32
CA LEU A 286 18.17 7.24 -1.27
C LEU A 286 17.80 6.80 0.14
N ARG A 287 18.76 6.24 0.90
CA ARG A 287 18.56 5.85 2.30
C ARG A 287 18.17 7.02 3.21
N SER A 288 18.62 8.24 2.90
CA SER A 288 18.22 9.42 3.69
C SER A 288 16.71 9.69 3.62
N VAL A 289 16.05 9.25 2.54
CA VAL A 289 14.63 9.46 2.30
C VAL A 289 13.80 8.22 2.68
N CYS A 290 14.24 7.02 2.29
CA CYS A 290 13.49 5.79 2.54
C CYS A 290 13.82 5.07 3.85
N GLY A 291 14.82 5.56 4.60
CA GLY A 291 15.26 4.95 5.85
C GLY A 291 15.73 3.51 5.65
N ASP A 292 15.15 2.58 6.42
CA ASP A 292 15.52 1.16 6.45
C ASP A 292 14.88 0.32 5.34
N LEU A 293 14.15 0.93 4.40
CA LEU A 293 13.54 0.18 3.30
C LEU A 293 14.61 -0.53 2.46
N PRO A 294 14.43 -1.82 2.13
CA PRO A 294 15.34 -2.54 1.24
C PRO A 294 15.38 -1.89 -0.15
N ILE A 295 16.60 -1.58 -0.61
CA ILE A 295 16.86 -1.03 -1.95
C ILE A 295 17.52 -2.12 -2.80
N PHE A 296 16.92 -2.42 -3.94
CA PHE A 296 17.45 -3.35 -4.93
C PHE A 296 17.86 -2.60 -6.18
N ILE A 297 19.14 -2.73 -6.56
CA ILE A 297 19.65 -2.22 -7.83
C ILE A 297 19.29 -3.23 -8.92
N VAL A 298 18.53 -2.79 -9.92
CA VAL A 298 18.01 -3.67 -10.97
C VAL A 298 18.15 -3.06 -12.35
N SER A 299 18.09 -3.92 -13.37
CA SER A 299 17.87 -3.49 -14.74
C SER A 299 16.80 -4.35 -15.37
N ALA A 300 15.66 -3.74 -15.70
CA ALA A 300 14.62 -4.38 -16.48
C ALA A 300 15.11 -4.77 -17.89
N LYS A 301 16.13 -4.08 -18.43
CA LYS A 301 16.70 -4.34 -19.76
C LYS A 301 17.66 -5.52 -19.79
N THR A 302 18.52 -5.68 -18.79
CA THR A 302 19.48 -6.80 -18.74
C THR A 302 19.00 -7.97 -17.88
N GLY A 303 18.07 -7.72 -16.95
CA GLY A 303 17.60 -8.71 -15.97
C GLY A 303 18.41 -8.73 -14.68
N TYR A 304 19.42 -7.86 -14.58
CA TYR A 304 20.25 -7.75 -13.39
C TYR A 304 19.41 -7.48 -12.13
N GLY A 305 19.74 -8.18 -11.04
CA GLY A 305 19.10 -8.03 -9.72
C GLY A 305 17.66 -8.57 -9.60
N LEU A 306 16.98 -8.88 -10.71
CA LEU A 306 15.56 -9.29 -10.67
C LEU A 306 15.33 -10.70 -10.10
N HIS A 307 16.32 -11.59 -10.21
CA HIS A 307 16.20 -12.99 -9.78
C HIS A 307 16.07 -13.16 -8.26
N GLU A 308 16.60 -12.22 -7.47
CA GLU A 308 16.50 -12.29 -6.00
C GLU A 308 15.20 -11.68 -5.46
N LEU A 309 14.47 -10.93 -6.28
CA LEU A 309 13.25 -10.23 -5.84
C LEU A 309 12.18 -11.16 -5.25
N PRO A 310 11.86 -12.32 -5.84
CA PRO A 310 10.77 -13.16 -5.32
C PRO A 310 11.07 -13.65 -3.90
N LYS A 311 12.32 -14.05 -3.64
CA LYS A 311 12.81 -14.47 -2.31
C LYS A 311 12.73 -13.33 -1.29
N ASN A 312 13.09 -12.11 -1.70
CA ASN A 312 13.04 -10.95 -0.81
C ASN A 312 11.60 -10.49 -0.53
N ILE A 313 10.71 -10.56 -1.53
CA ILE A 313 9.28 -10.31 -1.35
C ILE A 313 8.69 -11.28 -0.32
N PHE A 314 9.00 -12.58 -0.44
CA PHE A 314 8.58 -13.59 0.53
C PHE A 314 8.97 -13.23 1.97
N LYS A 315 10.24 -12.84 2.18
CA LYS A 315 10.75 -12.41 3.50
C LYS A 315 10.04 -11.19 4.05
N ILE A 316 9.85 -10.15 3.23
CA ILE A 316 9.27 -8.86 3.68
C ILE A 316 7.77 -8.98 3.97
N LEU A 317 7.08 -9.87 3.27
CA LEU A 317 5.68 -10.19 3.57
C LEU A 317 5.51 -10.86 4.93
N ASN A 318 6.60 -11.41 5.50
CA ASN A 318 6.62 -12.13 6.77
C ASN A 318 5.53 -13.22 6.80
N ILE A 319 5.57 -14.08 5.79
CA ILE A 319 4.63 -15.18 5.58
C ILE A 319 5.34 -16.52 5.66
N VAL A 320 4.58 -17.56 5.94
CA VAL A 320 5.02 -18.96 5.99
C VAL A 320 4.07 -19.82 5.16
N ARG A 321 4.62 -20.86 4.52
CA ARG A 321 3.88 -21.89 3.79
C ARG A 321 3.66 -23.07 4.71
N VAL A 322 2.40 -23.46 4.85
CA VAL A 322 2.01 -24.63 5.65
C VAL A 322 1.22 -25.57 4.76
N TYR A 323 1.69 -26.80 4.62
CA TYR A 323 1.08 -27.80 3.75
C TYR A 323 0.05 -28.61 4.52
N THR A 324 -1.15 -28.77 3.96
CA THR A 324 -2.16 -29.63 4.56
C THR A 324 -1.99 -31.06 4.12
N LYS A 325 -2.32 -31.99 5.01
CA LYS A 325 -2.33 -33.41 4.73
C LYS A 325 -3.62 -34.02 5.25
N GLU A 326 -4.30 -34.76 4.38
CA GLU A 326 -5.50 -35.52 4.74
C GLU A 326 -5.13 -36.75 5.60
N PRO A 327 -5.97 -37.11 6.60
CA PRO A 327 -5.75 -38.33 7.37
C PRO A 327 -5.64 -39.55 6.44
N ASN A 328 -4.60 -40.36 6.64
CA ASN A 328 -4.25 -41.55 5.85
C ASN A 328 -3.70 -41.27 4.44
N SER A 329 -3.56 -40.02 4.00
CA SER A 329 -2.81 -39.71 2.79
C SER A 329 -1.30 -39.94 3.00
N LYS A 330 -0.61 -40.41 1.96
CA LYS A 330 0.85 -40.57 1.99
C LYS A 330 1.59 -39.25 1.75
N SER A 331 1.00 -38.35 0.96
CA SER A 331 1.63 -37.09 0.55
C SER A 331 0.79 -35.88 0.99
N PRO A 332 1.43 -34.75 1.35
CA PRO A 332 0.73 -33.50 1.57
C PRO A 332 0.13 -32.94 0.27
N SER A 333 -0.81 -32.01 0.41
CA SER A 333 -1.31 -31.17 -0.68
C SER A 333 -0.15 -30.40 -1.32
N PRO A 334 -0.07 -30.34 -2.66
CA PRO A 334 0.96 -29.55 -3.34
C PRO A 334 0.73 -28.04 -3.20
N LYS A 335 -0.49 -27.61 -2.87
CA LYS A 335 -0.81 -26.20 -2.64
C LYS A 335 -0.71 -25.88 -1.15
N PRO A 336 0.24 -25.02 -0.72
CA PRO A 336 0.33 -24.62 0.67
C PRO A 336 -0.75 -23.62 1.05
N LEU A 337 -1.06 -23.58 2.35
CA LEU A 337 -1.70 -22.45 3.01
C LEU A 337 -0.66 -21.37 3.29
N ILE A 338 -1.02 -20.12 3.01
CA ILE A 338 -0.15 -18.98 3.24
C ILE A 338 -0.63 -18.27 4.50
N LEU A 339 0.20 -18.30 5.54
CA LEU A 339 -0.09 -17.70 6.84
C LEU A 339 0.95 -16.64 7.18
N LYS A 340 0.66 -15.79 8.17
CA LYS A 340 1.65 -14.85 8.69
C LYS A 340 2.65 -15.61 9.56
N SER A 341 3.89 -15.13 9.63
CA SER A 341 4.85 -15.67 10.59
C SER A 341 4.30 -15.55 12.02
N ASN A 342 4.62 -16.54 12.85
CA ASN A 342 4.05 -16.73 14.19
C ASN A 342 2.57 -17.10 14.22
N SER A 343 1.95 -17.42 13.07
CA SER A 343 0.62 -18.02 13.05
C SER A 343 0.62 -19.39 13.71
N THR A 344 -0.49 -19.68 14.38
CA THR A 344 -0.71 -20.92 15.13
C THR A 344 -1.50 -21.94 14.32
N VAL A 345 -1.59 -23.17 14.83
CA VAL A 345 -2.53 -24.18 14.31
C VAL A 345 -3.96 -23.64 14.27
N ALA A 346 -4.38 -22.86 15.27
CA ALA A 346 -5.70 -22.22 15.26
C ALA A 346 -5.91 -21.31 14.06
N ASP A 347 -4.90 -20.50 13.71
CA ASP A 347 -4.97 -19.58 12.56
C ASP A 347 -5.03 -20.35 11.23
N ALA A 348 -4.28 -21.45 11.12
CA ALA A 348 -4.35 -22.35 9.97
C ALA A 348 -5.77 -22.94 9.81
N LEU A 349 -6.41 -23.35 10.91
CA LEU A 349 -7.78 -23.85 10.89
C LEU A 349 -8.78 -22.77 10.46
N LYS A 350 -8.67 -21.54 10.98
CA LYS A 350 -9.52 -20.40 10.55
C LYS A 350 -9.39 -20.12 9.06
N HIS A 351 -8.17 -20.20 8.53
CA HIS A 351 -7.93 -19.99 7.10
C HIS A 351 -8.53 -21.10 6.24
N LEU A 352 -8.59 -22.34 6.75
CA LEU A 352 -9.26 -23.45 6.06
C LEU A 352 -10.78 -23.32 6.15
N ARG A 353 -11.32 -23.42 7.37
CA ARG A 353 -12.74 -23.35 7.73
C ARG A 353 -12.86 -23.10 9.23
N GLU A 354 -13.49 -21.99 9.61
CA GLU A 354 -13.61 -21.56 11.02
C GLU A 354 -14.33 -22.61 11.89
N GLU A 355 -15.26 -23.37 11.33
CA GLU A 355 -16.02 -24.41 12.06
C GLU A 355 -15.12 -25.55 12.56
N LEU A 356 -13.96 -25.77 11.94
CA LEU A 356 -13.03 -26.81 12.34
C LEU A 356 -12.49 -26.61 13.77
N LEU A 357 -12.46 -25.37 14.25
CA LEU A 357 -12.02 -25.06 15.62
C LEU A 357 -12.91 -25.72 16.67
N GLN A 358 -14.23 -25.76 16.43
CA GLN A 358 -15.20 -26.32 17.38
C GLN A 358 -15.03 -27.83 17.55
N TYR A 359 -14.63 -28.50 16.47
CA TYR A 359 -14.45 -29.93 16.43
C TYR A 359 -12.99 -30.35 16.59
N PHE A 360 -12.06 -29.44 16.86
CA PHE A 360 -10.64 -29.78 16.95
C PHE A 360 -10.36 -30.78 18.08
N LYS A 361 -9.59 -31.84 17.78
CA LYS A 361 -9.10 -32.80 18.77
C LYS A 361 -7.60 -32.63 19.00
N TYR A 362 -6.81 -32.69 17.93
CA TYR A 362 -5.37 -32.43 17.90
C TYR A 362 -4.93 -32.26 16.45
N ALA A 363 -3.73 -31.73 16.22
CA ALA A 363 -3.06 -31.78 14.92
C ALA A 363 -1.82 -32.66 15.01
N ARG A 364 -1.42 -33.28 13.89
CA ARG A 364 -0.08 -33.86 13.73
C ARG A 364 0.74 -32.96 12.83
N ILE A 365 1.99 -32.73 13.21
CA ILE A 365 2.91 -31.87 12.45
C ILE A 365 4.15 -32.63 12.03
N TRP A 366 4.60 -32.38 10.80
CA TRP A 366 5.93 -32.73 10.30
C TRP A 366 6.59 -31.46 9.79
N GLY A 367 7.86 -31.24 10.10
CA GLY A 367 8.56 -30.06 9.60
C GLY A 367 9.40 -29.38 10.68
N PRO A 368 9.91 -28.17 10.39
CA PRO A 368 10.82 -27.45 11.26
C PRO A 368 10.27 -27.11 12.66
N SER A 369 8.94 -26.94 12.81
CA SER A 369 8.37 -26.62 14.14
C SER A 369 8.15 -27.84 15.01
N ALA A 370 8.18 -29.05 14.44
CA ALA A 370 7.96 -30.30 15.17
C ALA A 370 9.26 -30.83 15.78
N LYS A 371 9.20 -31.27 17.03
CA LYS A 371 10.32 -31.94 17.73
C LYS A 371 10.64 -33.30 17.13
N TYR A 372 9.62 -33.99 16.61
CA TYR A 372 9.75 -35.26 15.91
C TYR A 372 8.64 -35.40 14.85
N PRO A 373 8.87 -36.17 13.78
CA PRO A 373 7.88 -36.39 12.73
C PRO A 373 6.54 -36.91 13.25
N GLY A 374 5.45 -36.18 12.99
CA GLY A 374 4.10 -36.54 13.42
C GLY A 374 3.79 -36.19 14.87
N GLU A 375 4.52 -35.24 15.46
CA GLU A 375 4.25 -34.71 16.80
C GLU A 375 2.80 -34.26 16.92
N ARG A 376 2.14 -34.67 18.01
CA ARG A 376 0.78 -34.22 18.32
C ARG A 376 0.83 -32.88 19.03
N VAL A 377 0.14 -31.90 18.48
CA VAL A 377 0.11 -30.54 19.01
C VAL A 377 -1.31 -30.02 19.19
N GLY A 378 -1.42 -28.98 20.02
CA GLY A 378 -2.66 -28.23 20.24
C GLY A 378 -2.81 -27.03 19.30
N LEU A 379 -3.82 -26.21 19.57
CA LEU A 379 -4.17 -25.02 18.79
C LEU A 379 -3.11 -23.91 18.87
N GLU A 380 -2.45 -23.76 20.02
CA GLU A 380 -1.47 -22.70 20.30
C GLU A 380 -0.08 -22.96 19.70
N HIS A 381 0.13 -24.11 19.07
CA HIS A 381 1.43 -24.44 18.48
C HIS A 381 1.73 -23.51 17.31
N VAL A 382 2.90 -22.88 17.35
CA VAL A 382 3.35 -21.92 16.33
C VAL A 382 3.93 -22.68 15.14
N LEU A 383 3.43 -22.35 13.95
CA LEU A 383 3.84 -22.97 12.69
C LEU A 383 5.04 -22.25 12.08
N MET A 384 5.85 -23.01 11.35
CA MET A 384 7.03 -22.54 10.61
C MET A 384 6.89 -22.82 9.10
N ASP A 385 7.64 -22.08 8.28
CA ASP A 385 7.66 -22.30 6.83
C ASP A 385 8.11 -23.72 6.51
N GLY A 386 7.34 -24.43 5.69
CA GLY A 386 7.62 -25.82 5.33
C GLY A 386 6.91 -26.87 6.20
N ASP A 387 6.19 -26.46 7.24
CA ASP A 387 5.43 -27.41 8.06
C ASP A 387 4.31 -28.09 7.28
N VAL A 388 4.08 -29.36 7.59
CA VAL A 388 2.95 -30.16 7.13
C VAL A 388 2.04 -30.40 8.32
N ILE A 389 0.74 -30.08 8.18
CA ILE A 389 -0.27 -30.26 9.21
C ILE A 389 -1.34 -31.28 8.77
N GLU A 390 -1.67 -32.20 9.67
CA GLU A 390 -2.79 -33.14 9.53
C GLU A 390 -3.77 -32.92 10.68
N ILE A 391 -5.00 -32.50 10.37
CA ILE A 391 -6.00 -32.09 11.36
C ILE A 391 -6.86 -33.30 11.75
N HIS A 392 -6.98 -33.56 13.05
CA HIS A 392 -7.88 -34.58 13.58
C HIS A 392 -9.02 -33.90 14.33
N THR A 393 -10.25 -34.13 13.85
CA THR A 393 -11.47 -33.61 14.47
C THR A 393 -12.17 -34.67 15.33
N ARG A 394 -12.97 -34.22 16.27
CA ARG A 394 -14.00 -35.02 16.94
C ARG A 394 -15.12 -35.21 15.91
N ILE A 395 -15.54 -36.45 15.68
CA ILE A 395 -16.64 -36.78 14.77
C ILE A 395 -17.85 -35.92 15.14
N LYS A 396 -18.49 -35.27 14.15
CA LYS A 396 -19.85 -34.73 14.35
C LYS A 396 -20.70 -35.88 14.85
N ALA A 397 -21.24 -35.80 16.06
CA ALA A 397 -22.32 -36.69 16.47
C ALA A 397 -23.52 -36.33 15.58
N VAL A 398 -23.64 -37.07 14.46
CA VAL A 398 -24.72 -37.11 13.46
C VAL A 398 -25.11 -35.76 12.85
#